data_AF-A0A261CKQ6-F1
#
_entry.id   AF-A0A261CKQ6-F1
#
_cell.length_a   1.000
_cell.length_b   1.000
_cell.length_c   1.000
_cell.angle_alpha   90.00
_cell.angle_beta   90.00
_cell.angle_gamma   90.00
#
_symmetry.space_group_name_H-M   'P 1'
#
loop_
_entity.id
_entity.type
_entity.pdbx_description
1 polymer ?
#
loop_
_entity_poly.entity_id
_entity_poly.type
_entity_poly.pdbx_seq_one_letter_code
_entity_poly.pdbx_strand_id
1 'polypeptide(L)'
;MDQTEMQYQVLAIMMKAGMAEAKITDAIETLEKFPTTVEVFDRCNLPYIISKYAASNESARKLAFTYGEIKDAELREEQSLLFEDFLAGVKLECKEQMPSQHVVNLVMNLLHNVNLNCVRLAYQLLDSLNFNVELYFELYDQAIDDSNQFVEAKRLVDNVDRFILYNEAVDEDMEFSDDEGDEEIDENEELRIPADHEADVNVEDLIEEAEEENDSGVEDEGEDLIIERNQEEEEEVIRLQAAIGEVFMRNFAQCLLWGNVEQITQAAAFFQEFEVHPSLYRKYEISRLIMECPSITKYADKLLQQIAQIEAEAYTINDIEVFNQINKYTELTNQPLDDVYEVLSYYLIKDSEIYRDHIIKVFLEKPITYVQFVNLGIEEFLLQSLDKTDDMMHLMHKIQCLRTSHDVEMDV
;
A
#
# COMPACT_ATOMS: atom_id res chain seq x y z
N MET A 1 -17.76 -8.27 -9.94
CA MET A 1 -17.58 -9.01 -8.67
C MET A 1 -18.08 -10.45 -8.76
N ASP A 2 -17.39 -11.44 -8.15
CA ASP A 2 -17.88 -12.83 -8.10
C ASP A 2 -18.87 -13.07 -6.94
N GLN A 3 -19.54 -14.23 -6.92
CA GLN A 3 -20.57 -14.54 -5.90
C GLN A 3 -19.99 -14.68 -4.48
N THR A 4 -18.78 -15.22 -4.35
CA THR A 4 -18.14 -15.44 -3.05
C THR A 4 -17.71 -14.09 -2.47
N GLU A 5 -17.06 -13.24 -3.27
CA GLU A 5 -16.69 -11.87 -2.92
C GLU A 5 -17.92 -11.07 -2.49
N MET A 6 -19.02 -11.15 -3.22
CA MET A 6 -20.28 -10.51 -2.85
C MET A 6 -20.79 -10.94 -1.47
N GLN A 7 -20.72 -12.23 -1.13
CA GLN A 7 -21.18 -12.71 0.17
C GLN A 7 -20.28 -12.21 1.32
N TYR A 8 -18.97 -12.12 1.10
CA TYR A 8 -18.05 -11.54 2.08
C TYR A 8 -18.21 -10.01 2.21
N GLN A 9 -18.51 -9.30 1.11
CA GLN A 9 -18.86 -7.87 1.17
C GLN A 9 -20.15 -7.65 1.96
N VAL A 10 -21.17 -8.49 1.75
CA VAL A 10 -22.40 -8.44 2.55
C VAL A 10 -22.10 -8.71 4.02
N LEU A 11 -21.32 -9.75 4.35
CA LEU A 11 -20.89 -10.02 5.73
C LEU A 11 -20.18 -8.81 6.37
N ALA A 12 -19.27 -8.16 5.63
CA ALA A 12 -18.60 -6.95 6.06
C ALA A 12 -19.58 -5.81 6.39
N ILE A 13 -20.62 -5.63 5.57
CA ILE A 13 -21.68 -4.64 5.83
C ILE A 13 -22.54 -5.04 7.03
N MET A 14 -22.89 -6.33 7.18
CA MET A 14 -23.63 -6.83 8.36
C MET A 14 -22.89 -6.51 9.67
N MET A 15 -21.56 -6.69 9.68
CA MET A 15 -20.73 -6.32 10.84
C MET A 15 -20.72 -4.81 11.07
N LYS A 16 -20.51 -4.00 10.02
CA LYS A 16 -20.52 -2.52 10.10
C LYS A 16 -21.88 -1.96 10.56
N ALA A 17 -22.97 -2.61 10.17
CA ALA A 17 -24.34 -2.27 10.56
C ALA A 17 -24.66 -2.63 12.02
N GLY A 18 -23.79 -3.39 12.69
CA GLY A 18 -24.00 -3.80 14.07
C GLY A 18 -25.12 -4.84 14.23
N MET A 19 -25.30 -5.70 13.23
CA MET A 19 -26.29 -6.78 13.29
C MET A 19 -26.02 -7.73 14.47
N ALA A 20 -27.07 -8.42 14.94
CA ALA A 20 -26.97 -9.31 16.09
C ALA A 20 -25.88 -10.39 15.91
N GLU A 21 -25.11 -10.69 16.96
CA GLU A 21 -23.98 -11.64 16.91
C GLU A 21 -24.37 -13.00 16.32
N ALA A 22 -25.56 -13.51 16.65
CA ALA A 22 -26.07 -14.78 16.11
C ALA A 22 -26.19 -14.76 14.57
N LYS A 23 -26.67 -13.65 13.98
CA LYS A 23 -26.80 -13.50 12.53
C LYS A 23 -25.43 -13.47 11.84
N ILE A 24 -24.47 -12.78 12.46
CA ILE A 24 -23.08 -12.73 11.97
C ILE A 24 -22.47 -14.13 12.01
N THR A 25 -22.66 -14.87 13.10
CA THR A 25 -22.20 -16.26 13.25
C THR A 25 -22.82 -17.18 12.19
N ASP A 26 -24.13 -17.15 12.00
CA ASP A 26 -24.82 -17.97 11.00
C ASP A 26 -24.33 -17.69 9.56
N ALA A 27 -24.06 -16.42 9.25
CA ALA A 27 -23.50 -16.01 7.96
C ALA A 27 -22.08 -16.57 7.76
N ILE A 28 -21.22 -16.50 8.78
CA ILE A 28 -19.86 -17.05 8.74
C ILE A 28 -19.89 -18.57 8.56
N GLU A 29 -20.72 -19.30 9.33
CA GLU A 29 -20.84 -20.76 9.21
C GLU A 29 -21.36 -21.21 7.83
N THR A 30 -22.14 -20.35 7.18
CA THR A 30 -22.57 -20.59 5.80
C THR A 30 -21.43 -20.39 4.82
N LEU A 31 -20.60 -19.36 5.03
CA LEU A 31 -19.45 -19.03 4.18
C LEU A 31 -18.28 -20.00 4.35
N GLU A 32 -18.02 -20.54 5.55
CA GLU A 32 -16.96 -21.53 5.79
C GLU A 32 -17.11 -22.79 4.92
N LYS A 33 -18.32 -23.08 4.41
CA LYS A 33 -18.58 -24.19 3.47
C LYS A 33 -18.01 -23.93 2.07
N PHE A 34 -17.64 -22.69 1.77
CA PHE A 34 -17.13 -22.25 0.48
C PHE A 34 -15.75 -21.62 0.68
N PRO A 35 -14.65 -22.36 0.41
CA PRO A 35 -13.32 -21.80 0.54
C PRO A 35 -13.16 -20.60 -0.39
N THR A 36 -12.48 -19.57 0.10
CA THR A 36 -12.22 -18.32 -0.63
C THR A 36 -10.72 -18.02 -0.63
N THR A 37 -10.30 -17.08 -1.47
CA THR A 37 -8.91 -16.67 -1.60
C THR A 37 -8.55 -15.55 -0.64
N VAL A 38 -7.25 -15.35 -0.41
CA VAL A 38 -6.78 -14.28 0.47
C VAL A 38 -7.13 -12.91 -0.09
N GLU A 39 -7.04 -12.78 -1.40
CA GLU A 39 -7.37 -11.57 -2.15
C GLU A 39 -8.81 -11.10 -1.90
N VAL A 40 -9.79 -12.02 -1.85
CA VAL A 40 -11.19 -11.66 -1.58
C VAL A 40 -11.35 -11.09 -0.17
N PHE A 41 -10.68 -11.69 0.81
CA PHE A 41 -10.68 -11.18 2.19
C PHE A 41 -10.07 -9.77 2.29
N ASP A 42 -8.94 -9.56 1.60
CA ASP A 42 -8.29 -8.25 1.52
C ASP A 42 -9.21 -7.23 0.86
N ARG A 43 -9.84 -7.55 -0.27
CA ARG A 43 -10.81 -6.66 -0.93
C ARG A 43 -12.01 -6.31 -0.05
N CYS A 44 -12.40 -7.18 0.87
CA CYS A 44 -13.47 -6.90 1.83
C CYS A 44 -13.01 -6.16 3.09
N ASN A 45 -11.69 -5.96 3.27
CA ASN A 45 -11.06 -5.35 4.46
C ASN A 45 -11.53 -6.02 5.78
N LEU A 46 -11.76 -7.33 5.74
CA LEU A 46 -12.38 -8.07 6.84
C LEU A 46 -11.58 -8.03 8.15
N PRO A 47 -10.24 -8.15 8.17
CA PRO A 47 -9.47 -8.08 9.42
C PRO A 47 -9.73 -6.79 10.22
N TYR A 48 -9.76 -5.64 9.54
CA TYR A 48 -10.07 -4.36 10.15
C TYR A 48 -11.54 -4.30 10.62
N ILE A 49 -12.48 -4.72 9.78
CA ILE A 49 -13.91 -4.70 10.11
C ILE A 49 -14.21 -5.57 11.32
N ILE A 50 -13.65 -6.78 11.37
CA ILE A 50 -13.82 -7.72 12.48
C ILE A 50 -13.30 -7.09 13.76
N SER A 51 -12.08 -6.55 13.72
CA SER A 51 -11.44 -5.96 14.90
C SER A 51 -12.18 -4.71 15.40
N LYS A 52 -12.81 -3.95 14.52
CA LYS A 52 -13.52 -2.71 14.86
C LYS A 52 -14.97 -2.91 15.28
N TYR A 53 -15.69 -3.79 14.59
CA TYR A 53 -17.16 -3.90 14.71
C TYR A 53 -17.63 -5.25 15.26
N ALA A 54 -16.80 -6.30 15.20
CA ALA A 54 -17.18 -7.66 15.61
C ALA A 54 -16.15 -8.32 16.55
N ALA A 55 -15.41 -7.52 17.32
CA ALA A 55 -14.33 -8.02 18.19
C ALA A 55 -14.81 -8.99 19.28
N SER A 56 -16.07 -8.90 19.71
CA SER A 56 -16.67 -9.81 20.68
C SER A 56 -17.13 -11.14 20.06
N ASN A 57 -17.37 -11.18 18.75
CA ASN A 57 -17.88 -12.36 18.08
C ASN A 57 -16.76 -13.41 17.90
N GLU A 58 -16.94 -14.60 18.47
CA GLU A 58 -15.94 -15.68 18.44
C GLU A 58 -15.72 -16.23 17.03
N SER A 59 -16.79 -16.44 16.25
CA SER A 59 -16.70 -16.93 14.87
C SER A 59 -15.94 -15.96 13.97
N ALA A 60 -16.20 -14.65 14.12
CA ALA A 60 -15.50 -13.61 13.38
C ALA A 60 -14.00 -13.59 13.71
N ARG A 61 -13.63 -13.67 14.99
CA ARG A 61 -12.21 -13.75 15.39
C ARG A 61 -11.53 -15.01 14.86
N LYS A 62 -12.20 -16.15 14.90
CA LYS A 62 -11.67 -17.41 14.36
C LYS A 62 -11.46 -17.34 12.84
N LEU A 63 -12.40 -16.71 12.12
CA LEU A 63 -12.29 -16.46 10.69
C LEU A 63 -11.07 -15.58 10.40
N ALA A 64 -10.90 -14.46 11.10
CA ALA A 64 -9.76 -13.57 10.95
C ALA A 64 -8.42 -14.28 11.25
N PHE A 65 -8.38 -15.11 12.30
CA PHE A 65 -7.18 -15.88 12.65
C PHE A 65 -6.80 -16.89 11.55
N THR A 66 -7.78 -17.68 11.07
CA THR A 66 -7.54 -18.69 10.03
C THR A 66 -7.04 -18.04 8.75
N TYR A 67 -7.64 -16.91 8.38
CA TYR A 67 -7.21 -16.12 7.24
C TYR A 67 -5.78 -15.58 7.42
N GLY A 68 -5.46 -15.04 8.60
CA GLY A 68 -4.12 -14.54 8.91
C GLY A 68 -3.02 -15.60 8.73
N GLU A 69 -3.27 -16.84 9.14
CA GLU A 69 -2.29 -17.93 8.95
C GLU A 69 -2.04 -18.25 7.47
N ILE A 70 -3.08 -18.23 6.64
CA ILE A 70 -2.97 -18.46 5.19
C ILE A 70 -2.23 -17.31 4.53
N LYS A 71 -2.61 -16.08 4.86
CA LYS A 71 -1.99 -14.86 4.34
C LYS A 71 -0.51 -14.76 4.71
N ASP A 72 -0.14 -15.07 5.95
CA ASP A 72 1.26 -15.10 6.38
C ASP A 72 2.08 -16.16 5.63
N ALA A 73 1.46 -17.25 5.16
CA ALA A 73 2.11 -18.20 4.27
C ALA A 73 2.32 -17.62 2.86
N GLU A 74 1.28 -17.04 2.26
CA GLU A 74 1.36 -16.41 0.92
C GLU A 74 2.40 -15.27 0.89
N LEU A 75 2.38 -14.37 1.86
CA LEU A 75 3.36 -13.26 1.96
C LEU A 75 4.81 -13.73 2.16
N ARG A 76 5.02 -14.95 2.68
CA ARG A 76 6.35 -15.57 2.77
C ARG A 76 6.79 -16.17 1.46
N GLU A 77 5.87 -16.74 0.68
CA GLU A 77 6.16 -17.28 -0.66
C GLU A 77 6.49 -16.16 -1.66
N GLU A 78 5.79 -15.03 -1.58
CA GLU A 78 6.02 -13.85 -2.44
C GLU A 78 7.30 -13.08 -2.08
N GLN A 79 7.83 -13.26 -0.87
CA GLN A 79 8.88 -12.39 -0.31
C GLN A 79 10.13 -12.31 -1.19
N SER A 80 10.62 -13.43 -1.72
CA SER A 80 11.88 -13.46 -2.46
C SER A 80 11.79 -12.66 -3.75
N LEU A 81 10.72 -12.86 -4.53
CA LEU A 81 10.49 -12.15 -5.79
C LEU A 81 10.29 -10.65 -5.54
N LEU A 82 9.48 -10.31 -4.53
CA LEU A 82 9.28 -8.92 -4.11
C LEU A 82 10.60 -8.21 -3.78
N PHE A 83 11.51 -8.90 -3.07
CA PHE A 83 12.80 -8.33 -2.70
C PHE A 83 13.76 -8.17 -3.88
N GLU A 84 13.69 -9.08 -4.85
CA GLU A 84 14.45 -8.98 -6.11
C GLU A 84 13.96 -7.79 -6.93
N ASP A 85 12.65 -7.67 -7.16
CA ASP A 85 12.04 -6.53 -7.88
C ASP A 85 12.30 -5.21 -7.14
N PHE A 86 12.19 -5.19 -5.81
CA PHE A 86 12.51 -4.02 -5.00
C PHE A 86 13.96 -3.58 -5.20
N LEU A 87 14.92 -4.50 -5.10
CA LEU A 87 16.34 -4.21 -5.25
C LEU A 87 16.65 -3.68 -6.65
N ALA A 88 16.05 -4.26 -7.69
CA ALA A 88 16.18 -3.78 -9.06
C ALA A 88 15.58 -2.38 -9.24
N GLY A 89 14.39 -2.13 -8.67
CA GLY A 89 13.72 -0.84 -8.71
C GLY A 89 14.52 0.27 -8.05
N VAL A 90 15.00 0.05 -6.82
CA VAL A 90 15.80 1.07 -6.11
C VAL A 90 17.12 1.35 -6.83
N LYS A 91 17.77 0.33 -7.40
CA LYS A 91 18.98 0.54 -8.24
C LYS A 91 18.69 1.39 -9.47
N LEU A 92 17.55 1.15 -10.12
CA LEU A 92 17.12 1.90 -11.28
C LEU A 92 16.88 3.38 -10.93
N GLU A 93 16.23 3.65 -9.79
CA GLU A 93 16.01 5.02 -9.28
C GLU A 93 17.32 5.70 -8.84
N CYS A 94 18.23 4.95 -8.21
CA CYS A 94 19.47 5.49 -7.63
C CYS A 94 20.68 5.45 -8.57
N LYS A 95 20.47 5.34 -9.90
CA LYS A 95 21.48 4.99 -10.93
C LYS A 95 22.90 5.54 -10.71
N GLU A 96 23.07 6.76 -10.17
CA GLU A 96 24.35 7.26 -9.61
C GLU A 96 24.15 8.24 -8.42
N GLN A 97 22.94 8.32 -7.89
CA GLN A 97 22.59 9.29 -6.84
C GLN A 97 22.64 8.63 -5.47
N MET A 98 22.90 9.43 -4.43
CA MET A 98 22.76 8.94 -3.06
C MET A 98 21.30 8.54 -2.81
N PRO A 99 21.05 7.40 -2.13
CA PRO A 99 19.71 6.98 -1.75
C PRO A 99 18.99 8.07 -0.96
N SER A 100 17.67 8.15 -1.13
CA SER A 100 16.84 9.07 -0.36
C SER A 100 16.86 8.72 1.13
N GLN A 101 16.53 9.70 1.99
CA GLN A 101 16.45 9.46 3.43
C GLN A 101 15.47 8.34 3.80
N HIS A 102 14.41 8.14 3.01
CA HIS A 102 13.46 7.04 3.22
C HIS A 102 14.11 5.68 3.01
N VAL A 103 14.97 5.53 2.00
CA VAL A 103 15.74 4.29 1.76
C VAL A 103 16.76 4.07 2.89
N VAL A 104 17.41 5.13 3.37
CA VAL A 104 18.31 5.04 4.55
C VAL A 104 17.54 4.54 5.77
N ASN A 105 16.41 5.17 6.11
CA ASN A 105 15.58 4.77 7.25
C ASN A 105 15.06 3.33 7.10
N LEU A 106 14.68 2.93 5.88
CA LEU A 106 14.27 1.57 5.57
C LEU A 106 15.39 0.57 5.85
N VAL A 107 16.61 0.82 5.37
CA VAL A 107 17.78 -0.03 5.63
C VAL A 107 18.00 -0.20 7.13
N MET A 108 17.98 0.91 7.89
CA MET A 108 18.11 0.87 9.35
C MET A 108 17.03 -0.01 9.99
N ASN A 109 15.78 0.13 9.57
CA ASN A 109 14.69 -0.71 10.11
C ASN A 109 14.81 -2.18 9.71
N LEU A 110 15.29 -2.48 8.51
CA LEU A 110 15.47 -3.84 8.00
C LEU A 110 16.62 -4.58 8.71
N LEU A 111 17.68 -3.89 9.11
CA LEU A 111 18.79 -4.49 9.88
C LEU A 111 18.37 -4.95 11.29
N HIS A 112 17.39 -4.29 11.88
CA HIS A 112 16.85 -4.65 13.20
C HIS A 112 15.70 -5.68 13.13
N ASN A 113 15.46 -6.26 11.95
CA ASN A 113 14.34 -7.16 11.74
C ASN A 113 14.60 -8.57 12.28
N VAL A 114 13.57 -9.20 12.84
CA VAL A 114 13.64 -10.61 13.25
C VAL A 114 13.72 -11.55 12.03
N ASN A 115 13.19 -11.13 10.87
CA ASN A 115 13.30 -11.90 9.64
C ASN A 115 14.68 -11.68 8.99
N LEU A 116 15.50 -12.74 8.97
CA LEU A 116 16.85 -12.72 8.38
C LEU A 116 16.86 -12.35 6.89
N ASN A 117 15.78 -12.61 6.15
CA ASN A 117 15.68 -12.18 4.75
C ASN A 117 15.63 -10.65 4.63
N CYS A 118 15.00 -9.96 5.59
CA CYS A 118 14.98 -8.50 5.63
C CYS A 118 16.38 -7.94 5.94
N VAL A 119 17.07 -8.54 6.92
CA VAL A 119 18.46 -8.17 7.27
C VAL A 119 19.38 -8.37 6.06
N ARG A 120 19.23 -9.50 5.37
CA ARG A 120 19.98 -9.76 4.14
C ARG A 120 19.69 -8.73 3.05
N LEU A 121 18.43 -8.37 2.83
CA LEU A 121 18.06 -7.31 1.87
C LEU A 121 18.72 -5.98 2.23
N ALA A 122 18.77 -5.61 3.52
CA ALA A 122 19.45 -4.39 3.95
C ALA A 122 20.95 -4.40 3.58
N TYR A 123 21.66 -5.50 3.85
CA TYR A 123 23.06 -5.62 3.45
C TYR A 123 23.25 -5.64 1.93
N GLN A 124 22.31 -6.21 1.17
CA GLN A 124 22.34 -6.16 -0.30
C GLN A 124 22.17 -4.74 -0.84
N LEU A 125 21.32 -3.92 -0.21
CA LEU A 125 21.18 -2.51 -0.54
C LEU A 125 22.47 -1.76 -0.23
N LEU A 126 23.05 -1.97 0.96
CA LEU A 126 24.30 -1.35 1.38
C LEU A 126 25.49 -1.69 0.46
N ASP A 127 25.55 -2.92 -0.06
CA ASP A 127 26.57 -3.38 -1.02
C ASP A 127 26.34 -2.80 -2.43
N SER A 128 25.09 -2.52 -2.79
CA SER A 128 24.73 -2.17 -4.17
C SER A 128 24.47 -0.69 -4.44
N LEU A 129 24.22 0.11 -3.40
CA LEU A 129 23.89 1.53 -3.51
C LEU A 129 24.97 2.38 -2.85
N ASN A 130 25.10 3.62 -3.31
CA ASN A 130 26.13 4.54 -2.82
C ASN A 130 25.63 5.36 -1.61
N PHE A 131 25.73 4.81 -0.41
CA PHE A 131 25.36 5.52 0.82
C PHE A 131 26.47 6.48 1.30
N ASN A 132 26.12 7.39 2.22
CA ASN A 132 27.10 8.21 2.91
C ASN A 132 28.05 7.31 3.74
N VAL A 133 29.34 7.60 3.66
CA VAL A 133 30.41 6.91 4.40
C VAL A 133 30.13 6.86 5.91
N GLU A 134 29.55 7.91 6.48
CA GLU A 134 29.17 7.95 7.90
C GLU A 134 28.23 6.80 8.28
N LEU A 135 27.26 6.47 7.42
CA LEU A 135 26.33 5.36 7.65
C LEU A 135 27.05 4.01 7.70
N TYR A 136 28.05 3.81 6.83
CA TYR A 136 28.83 2.56 6.84
C TYR A 136 29.63 2.40 8.15
N PHE A 137 30.18 3.50 8.68
CA PHE A 137 30.85 3.50 9.97
C PHE A 137 29.89 3.26 11.14
N GLU A 138 28.71 3.87 11.13
CA GLU A 138 27.68 3.63 12.14
C GLU A 138 27.24 2.17 12.22
N LEU A 139 27.23 1.48 11.07
CA LEU A 139 26.80 0.08 10.95
C LEU A 139 27.94 -0.94 11.05
N TYR A 140 29.19 -0.50 11.17
CA TYR A 140 30.37 -1.35 11.07
C TYR A 140 30.42 -2.44 12.16
N ASP A 141 30.19 -2.05 13.43
CA ASP A 141 30.20 -3.00 14.56
C ASP A 141 29.12 -4.09 14.39
N GLN A 142 27.92 -3.69 13.98
CA GLN A 142 26.83 -4.63 13.72
C GLN A 142 27.17 -5.56 12.54
N ALA A 143 27.79 -5.04 11.48
CA ALA A 143 28.20 -5.83 10.33
C ALA A 143 29.30 -6.85 10.67
N ILE A 144 30.20 -6.54 11.63
CA ILE A 144 31.18 -7.51 12.15
C ILE A 144 30.46 -8.69 12.80
N ASP A 145 29.51 -8.42 13.69
CA ASP A 145 28.75 -9.45 14.40
C ASP A 145 27.98 -10.35 13.41
N ASP A 146 27.44 -9.74 12.36
CA ASP A 146 26.63 -10.40 11.33
C ASP A 146 27.45 -11.06 10.21
N SER A 147 28.77 -10.77 10.11
CA SER A 147 29.66 -11.20 9.01
C SER A 147 29.76 -12.72 8.82
N ASN A 148 29.50 -13.49 9.88
CA ASN A 148 29.49 -14.96 9.83
C ASN A 148 28.18 -15.52 9.26
N GLN A 149 27.11 -14.74 9.28
CA GLN A 149 25.77 -15.14 8.86
C GLN A 149 25.45 -14.65 7.44
N PHE A 150 25.95 -13.46 7.06
CA PHE A 150 25.66 -12.83 5.78
C PHE A 150 26.96 -12.48 5.04
N VAL A 151 27.05 -12.93 3.78
CA VAL A 151 28.22 -12.65 2.93
C VAL A 151 28.28 -11.16 2.59
N GLU A 152 27.12 -10.54 2.43
CA GLU A 152 26.96 -9.12 2.14
C GLU A 152 27.46 -8.25 3.32
N ALA A 153 27.19 -8.65 4.58
CA ALA A 153 27.73 -7.97 5.77
C ALA A 153 29.25 -8.03 5.82
N LYS A 154 29.84 -9.19 5.50
CA LYS A 154 31.30 -9.34 5.42
C LYS A 154 31.93 -8.42 4.37
N ARG A 155 31.29 -8.24 3.21
CA ARG A 155 31.79 -7.30 2.18
C ARG A 155 31.81 -5.86 2.68
N LEU A 156 30.79 -5.46 3.44
CA LEU A 156 30.74 -4.14 4.05
C LEU A 156 31.91 -3.94 5.02
N VAL A 157 32.19 -4.92 5.89
CA VAL A 157 33.35 -4.91 6.79
C VAL A 157 34.65 -4.79 6.00
N ASP A 158 34.86 -5.66 5.00
CA ASP A 158 36.07 -5.65 4.16
C ASP A 158 36.27 -4.29 3.44
N ASN A 159 35.18 -3.63 3.03
CA ASN A 159 35.22 -2.33 2.38
C ASN A 159 35.57 -1.19 3.35
N VAL A 160 34.98 -1.18 4.54
CA VAL A 160 35.29 -0.19 5.58
C VAL A 160 36.73 -0.37 6.08
N ASP A 161 37.18 -1.61 6.29
CA ASP A 161 38.57 -1.92 6.67
C ASP A 161 39.58 -1.39 5.65
N ARG A 162 39.30 -1.57 4.35
CA ARG A 162 40.14 -1.00 3.29
C ARG A 162 40.18 0.52 3.32
N PHE A 163 39.06 1.16 3.63
CA PHE A 163 38.99 2.61 3.73
C PHE A 163 39.78 3.14 4.94
N ILE A 164 39.69 2.48 6.10
CA ILE A 164 40.49 2.79 7.29
C ILE A 164 41.98 2.63 6.97
N LEU A 165 42.38 1.49 6.40
CA LEU A 165 43.78 1.21 6.05
C LEU A 165 44.34 2.20 5.01
N TYR A 166 43.52 2.62 4.05
CA TYR A 166 43.93 3.63 3.06
C TYR A 166 44.17 4.99 3.71
N ASN A 167 43.29 5.42 4.61
CA ASN A 167 43.47 6.69 5.32
C ASN A 167 44.67 6.63 6.27
N GLU A 168 44.88 5.53 6.99
CA GLU A 168 46.07 5.33 7.82
C GLU A 168 47.37 5.41 7.00
N ALA A 169 47.40 4.81 5.80
CA ALA A 169 48.56 4.88 4.91
C ALA A 169 48.81 6.30 4.35
N VAL A 170 47.75 7.05 4.06
CA VAL A 170 47.85 8.44 3.57
C VAL A 170 48.29 9.39 4.70
N ASP A 171 47.83 9.17 5.93
CA ASP A 171 48.24 9.94 7.10
C ASP A 171 49.70 9.63 7.48
N GLU A 172 50.15 8.38 7.39
CA GLU A 172 51.57 8.00 7.59
C GLU A 172 52.51 8.59 6.52
N ASP A 173 52.06 8.72 5.26
CA ASP A 173 52.83 9.37 4.18
C ASP A 173 52.88 10.91 4.32
N MET A 174 51.93 11.53 5.04
CA MET A 174 51.95 12.97 5.35
C MET A 174 52.79 13.33 6.57
N GLU A 175 52.98 12.42 7.54
CA GLU A 175 53.85 12.64 8.72
C GLU A 175 55.36 12.51 8.42
N PHE A 176 55.76 12.25 7.17
CA PHE A 176 57.16 12.17 6.73
C PHE A 176 57.65 13.38 5.90
N SER A 177 56.93 14.51 5.91
CA SER A 177 57.35 15.74 5.21
C SER A 177 57.66 16.94 6.12
N ASP A 178 57.98 16.71 7.39
CA ASP A 178 58.72 17.67 8.23
C ASP A 178 60.23 17.34 8.18
N ASP A 179 60.89 17.63 7.06
CA ASP A 179 62.31 17.97 7.07
C ASP A 179 62.55 19.23 6.25
N GLU A 180 63.04 20.24 6.94
CA GLU A 180 63.31 21.60 6.48
C GLU A 180 64.27 21.58 5.28
N GLY A 181 63.82 22.12 4.14
CA GLY A 181 64.67 22.35 2.98
C GLY A 181 64.10 23.44 2.09
N ASP A 182 64.50 24.68 2.35
CA ASP A 182 64.37 25.83 1.46
C ASP A 182 64.72 25.48 0.00
N GLU A 183 63.72 25.39 -0.89
CA GLU A 183 63.92 25.69 -2.31
C GLU A 183 62.70 26.48 -2.82
N GLU A 184 62.92 27.78 -3.06
CA GLU A 184 62.01 28.66 -3.78
C GLU A 184 61.70 28.05 -5.15
N ILE A 185 60.44 27.69 -5.41
CA ILE A 185 59.96 27.30 -6.74
C ILE A 185 59.05 28.40 -7.28
N ASP A 186 59.52 28.93 -8.40
CA ASP A 186 59.07 30.05 -9.22
C ASP A 186 57.60 29.89 -9.69
N GLU A 187 56.79 30.91 -9.40
CA GLU A 187 55.47 31.10 -9.98
C GLU A 187 55.62 31.50 -11.46
N ASN A 188 55.49 30.56 -12.40
CA ASN A 188 54.92 30.77 -13.74
C ASN A 188 55.13 29.55 -14.65
N GLU A 189 54.08 28.76 -14.90
CA GLU A 189 53.94 28.12 -16.20
C GLU A 189 52.47 27.95 -16.59
N GLU A 190 51.95 28.99 -17.25
CA GLU A 190 50.70 28.94 -18.01
C GLU A 190 50.79 27.86 -19.10
N LEU A 191 49.89 26.87 -19.00
CA LEU A 191 49.62 25.87 -20.05
C LEU A 191 49.21 26.57 -21.36
N ARG A 192 50.14 26.59 -22.33
CA ARG A 192 49.91 27.06 -23.70
C ARG A 192 49.11 26.06 -24.51
N ILE A 193 47.91 26.47 -24.94
CA ILE A 193 47.20 25.91 -26.09
C ILE A 193 47.57 26.75 -27.32
N PRO A 194 48.04 26.17 -28.44
CA PRO A 194 48.02 26.85 -29.73
C PRO A 194 46.85 26.35 -30.58
N ALA A 195 45.90 27.25 -30.85
CA ALA A 195 44.96 27.13 -31.93
C ALA A 195 45.56 27.66 -33.25
N ASP A 196 44.95 27.22 -34.36
CA ASP A 196 45.02 27.70 -35.74
C ASP A 196 46.11 27.13 -36.67
N HIS A 197 45.64 26.25 -37.57
CA HIS A 197 45.82 26.46 -39.00
C HIS A 197 44.68 25.78 -39.80
N GLU A 198 43.65 26.57 -40.11
CA GLU A 198 42.76 26.32 -41.24
C GLU A 198 43.48 26.71 -42.55
N ALA A 199 43.52 25.79 -43.51
CA ALA A 199 43.71 26.09 -44.93
C ALA A 199 43.13 24.94 -45.78
N ASP A 200 41.83 25.05 -46.05
CA ASP A 200 41.24 25.01 -47.39
C ASP A 200 41.78 23.96 -48.38
N VAL A 201 41.11 22.80 -48.46
CA VAL A 201 41.12 21.96 -49.67
C VAL A 201 39.69 21.71 -50.08
N ASN A 202 39.34 22.34 -51.20
CA ASN A 202 38.06 22.30 -51.87
C ASN A 202 37.78 20.92 -52.48
N VAL A 203 36.48 20.65 -52.51
CA VAL A 203 35.72 19.50 -52.99
C VAL A 203 35.98 19.24 -54.49
N GLU A 204 35.74 17.99 -54.92
CA GLU A 204 35.72 17.49 -56.31
C GLU A 204 37.04 16.90 -56.82
N ASP A 205 37.37 15.69 -56.36
CA ASP A 205 37.82 14.58 -57.21
C ASP A 205 38.14 13.37 -56.30
N LEU A 206 37.54 12.22 -56.65
CA LEU A 206 37.72 10.84 -56.11
C LEU A 206 36.43 10.21 -55.57
N ILE A 207 35.38 10.27 -56.40
CA ILE A 207 34.42 9.17 -56.51
C ILE A 207 35.08 8.16 -57.47
N GLU A 208 35.41 6.96 -57.00
CA GLU A 208 35.11 5.68 -57.68
C GLU A 208 35.84 4.52 -56.97
N GLU A 209 35.05 3.48 -56.66
CA GLU A 209 35.44 2.08 -56.49
C GLU A 209 36.13 1.66 -55.18
N ALA A 210 35.30 1.45 -54.16
CA ALA A 210 35.38 0.25 -53.33
C ALA A 210 33.97 -0.09 -52.82
N GLU A 211 33.17 -0.70 -53.70
CA GLU A 211 32.05 -1.55 -53.29
C GLU A 211 32.64 -2.75 -52.52
N GLU A 212 32.78 -2.61 -51.20
CA GLU A 212 32.85 -3.76 -50.31
C GLU A 212 31.57 -3.80 -49.49
N GLU A 213 30.79 -4.83 -49.81
CA GLU A 213 29.62 -5.34 -49.11
C GLU A 213 29.87 -5.43 -47.60
N ASN A 214 29.59 -4.35 -46.87
CA ASN A 214 29.18 -4.48 -45.48
C ASN A 214 27.67 -4.61 -45.46
N ASP A 215 27.25 -5.87 -45.59
CA ASP A 215 25.98 -6.41 -45.11
C ASP A 215 25.89 -6.14 -43.59
N SER A 216 25.66 -4.89 -43.21
CA SER A 216 25.13 -4.59 -41.89
C SER A 216 23.69 -5.05 -41.92
N GLY A 217 23.47 -6.29 -41.48
CA GLY A 217 22.17 -6.81 -41.09
C GLY A 217 21.61 -5.94 -39.96
N VAL A 218 21.17 -4.75 -40.30
CA VAL A 218 20.12 -4.05 -39.58
C VAL A 218 18.86 -4.76 -40.06
N GLU A 219 18.56 -5.88 -39.40
CA GLU A 219 17.18 -6.34 -39.38
C GLU A 219 16.38 -5.15 -38.87
N ASP A 220 15.64 -4.52 -39.78
CA ASP A 220 14.66 -3.49 -39.48
C ASP A 220 13.75 -4.11 -38.43
N GLU A 221 13.98 -3.81 -37.14
CA GLU A 221 13.10 -4.24 -36.05
C GLU A 221 11.74 -3.66 -36.43
N GLY A 222 10.85 -4.54 -36.91
CA GLY A 222 9.53 -4.12 -37.36
C GLY A 222 8.87 -3.28 -36.26
N GLU A 223 8.14 -2.23 -36.63
CA GLU A 223 7.50 -1.31 -35.68
C GLU A 223 6.74 -2.06 -34.56
N ASP A 224 6.17 -3.23 -34.87
CA ASP A 224 5.52 -4.13 -33.92
C ASP A 224 6.47 -4.65 -32.81
N LEU A 225 7.72 -5.03 -33.13
CA LEU A 225 8.72 -5.48 -32.15
C LEU A 225 9.23 -4.34 -31.26
N ILE A 226 9.30 -3.12 -31.80
CA ILE A 226 9.67 -1.92 -31.03
C ILE A 226 8.53 -1.55 -30.06
N ILE A 227 7.28 -1.67 -30.50
CA ILE A 227 6.10 -1.44 -29.64
C ILE A 227 6.04 -2.49 -28.52
N GLU A 228 6.24 -3.77 -28.84
CA GLU A 228 6.28 -4.85 -27.83
C GLU A 228 7.40 -4.63 -26.81
N ARG A 229 8.63 -4.29 -27.25
CA ARG A 229 9.74 -4.00 -26.33
C ARG A 229 9.45 -2.79 -25.43
N ASN A 230 8.91 -1.71 -25.99
CA ASN A 230 8.57 -0.53 -25.20
C ASN A 230 7.46 -0.82 -24.17
N GLN A 231 6.49 -1.68 -24.51
CA GLN A 231 5.46 -2.13 -23.57
C GLN A 231 6.06 -2.99 -22.44
N GLU A 232 6.96 -3.92 -22.77
CA GLU A 232 7.65 -4.73 -21.76
C GLU A 232 8.51 -3.88 -20.81
N GLU A 233 9.22 -2.87 -21.33
CA GLU A 233 9.99 -1.92 -20.52
C GLU A 233 9.08 -1.07 -19.61
N GLU A 234 7.95 -0.59 -20.10
CA GLU A 234 6.96 0.15 -19.29
C GLU A 234 6.36 -0.73 -18.19
N GLU A 235 5.95 -1.97 -18.53
CA GLU A 235 5.42 -2.94 -17.56
C GLU A 235 6.46 -3.29 -16.48
N GLU A 236 7.72 -3.42 -16.86
CA GLU A 236 8.82 -3.62 -15.92
C GLU A 236 8.97 -2.44 -14.96
N VAL A 237 9.02 -1.19 -15.47
CA VAL A 237 9.13 0.00 -14.61
C VAL A 237 7.96 0.08 -13.62
N ILE A 238 6.73 -0.20 -14.07
CA ILE A 238 5.54 -0.24 -13.22
C ILE A 238 5.67 -1.32 -12.14
N ARG A 239 6.12 -2.53 -12.51
CA ARG A 239 6.34 -3.65 -11.57
C ARG A 239 7.35 -3.25 -10.49
N LEU A 240 8.47 -2.66 -10.89
CA LEU A 240 9.54 -2.23 -9.98
C LEU A 240 9.06 -1.13 -9.02
N GLN A 241 8.33 -0.12 -9.51
CA GLN A 241 7.75 0.92 -8.67
C GLN A 241 6.73 0.37 -7.67
N ALA A 242 5.90 -0.59 -8.10
CA ALA A 242 4.97 -1.27 -7.22
C ALA A 242 5.69 -2.03 -6.10
N ALA A 243 6.80 -2.72 -6.42
CA ALA A 243 7.63 -3.42 -5.44
C ALA A 243 8.25 -2.46 -4.40
N ILE A 244 8.67 -1.27 -4.82
CA ILE A 244 9.13 -0.20 -3.91
C ILE A 244 8.02 0.15 -2.91
N GLY A 245 6.85 0.54 -3.40
CA GLY A 245 5.71 0.89 -2.54
C GLY A 245 5.32 -0.24 -1.58
N GLU A 246 5.36 -1.49 -2.06
CA GLU A 246 5.01 -2.66 -1.26
C GLU A 246 6.02 -2.96 -0.13
N VAL A 247 7.33 -2.87 -0.38
CA VAL A 247 8.34 -3.07 0.69
C VAL A 247 8.25 -1.99 1.75
N PHE A 248 7.99 -0.73 1.36
CA PHE A 248 7.74 0.35 2.34
C PHE A 248 6.46 0.10 3.14
N MET A 249 5.38 -0.37 2.50
CA MET A 249 4.15 -0.74 3.22
C MET A 249 4.40 -1.87 4.23
N ARG A 250 5.14 -2.90 3.83
CA ARG A 250 5.56 -3.99 4.70
C ARG A 250 6.38 -3.50 5.89
N ASN A 251 7.33 -2.60 5.65
CA ASN A 251 8.13 -1.99 6.72
C ASN A 251 7.26 -1.18 7.69
N PHE A 252 6.30 -0.41 7.16
CA PHE A 252 5.37 0.35 7.98
C PHE A 252 4.50 -0.55 8.86
N ALA A 253 3.97 -1.64 8.31
CA ALA A 253 3.23 -2.65 9.08
C ALA A 253 4.07 -3.23 10.22
N GLN A 254 5.35 -3.53 9.99
CA GLN A 254 6.26 -4.00 11.05
C GLN A 254 6.53 -2.93 12.11
N CYS A 255 6.73 -1.67 11.71
CA CYS A 255 6.91 -0.57 12.66
C CYS A 255 5.68 -0.42 13.57
N LEU A 256 4.47 -0.56 13.02
CA LEU A 256 3.23 -0.54 13.80
C LEU A 256 3.15 -1.69 14.81
N LEU A 257 3.58 -2.90 14.42
CA LEU A 257 3.65 -4.07 15.29
C LEU A 257 4.66 -3.91 16.43
N TRP A 258 5.82 -3.30 16.16
CA TRP A 258 6.82 -3.00 17.19
C TRP A 258 6.40 -1.87 18.11
N GLY A 259 5.55 -0.97 17.64
CA GLY A 259 5.04 0.15 18.43
C GLY A 259 6.09 1.24 18.69
N ASN A 260 7.17 1.31 17.92
CA ASN A 260 8.16 2.38 18.05
C ASN A 260 7.67 3.64 17.33
N VAL A 261 7.30 4.67 18.10
CA VAL A 261 6.73 5.93 17.56
C VAL A 261 7.66 6.60 16.55
N GLU A 262 8.97 6.57 16.78
CA GLU A 262 9.95 7.20 15.90
C GLU A 262 9.98 6.50 14.53
N GLN A 263 10.12 5.17 14.53
CA GLN A 263 10.13 4.37 13.30
C GLN A 263 8.78 4.43 12.56
N ILE A 264 7.65 4.44 13.29
CA ILE A 264 6.33 4.61 12.69
C ILE A 264 6.23 5.99 12.02
N THR A 265 6.75 7.05 12.65
CA THR A 265 6.71 8.41 12.08
C THR A 265 7.58 8.52 10.84
N GLN A 266 8.78 7.94 10.87
CA GLN A 266 9.70 7.91 9.73
C GLN A 266 9.11 7.11 8.56
N ALA A 267 8.57 5.91 8.82
CA ALA A 267 7.93 5.10 7.79
C ALA A 267 6.65 5.75 7.23
N ALA A 268 5.88 6.46 8.06
CA ALA A 268 4.69 7.18 7.60
C ALA A 268 5.01 8.38 6.70
N ALA A 269 6.19 8.99 6.84
CA ALA A 269 6.61 10.13 6.02
C ALA A 269 6.77 9.74 4.54
N PHE A 270 7.15 8.49 4.25
CA PHE A 270 7.26 7.98 2.89
C PHE A 270 5.95 8.13 2.10
N PHE A 271 4.81 7.81 2.71
CA PHE A 271 3.49 7.88 2.05
C PHE A 271 2.95 9.31 1.85
N GLN A 272 3.68 10.33 2.29
CA GLN A 272 3.38 11.73 1.93
C GLN A 272 4.00 12.10 0.57
N GLU A 273 5.06 11.40 0.17
CA GLU A 273 5.84 11.69 -1.03
C GLU A 273 5.65 10.63 -2.12
N PHE A 274 5.24 9.42 -1.73
CA PHE A 274 5.03 8.30 -2.63
C PHE A 274 3.58 7.82 -2.57
N GLU A 275 2.93 7.80 -3.73
CA GLU A 275 1.57 7.28 -3.87
C GLU A 275 1.61 5.75 -3.94
N VAL A 276 0.97 5.09 -2.98
CA VAL A 276 0.90 3.63 -2.90
C VAL A 276 -0.50 3.16 -3.25
N HIS A 277 -0.59 2.04 -3.97
CA HIS A 277 -1.87 1.51 -4.39
C HIS A 277 -2.74 1.14 -3.16
N PRO A 278 -4.04 1.52 -3.13
CA PRO A 278 -4.93 1.32 -1.99
C PRO A 278 -5.03 -0.13 -1.48
N SER A 279 -4.86 -1.12 -2.37
CA SER A 279 -4.88 -2.54 -1.99
C SER A 279 -3.79 -2.90 -0.99
N LEU A 280 -2.66 -2.20 -0.97
CA LEU A 280 -1.56 -2.47 -0.05
C LEU A 280 -1.95 -2.17 1.40
N TYR A 281 -2.81 -1.18 1.65
CA TYR A 281 -3.32 -0.91 3.00
C TYR A 281 -4.13 -2.09 3.56
N ARG A 282 -4.86 -2.78 2.68
CA ARG A 282 -5.64 -3.98 3.03
C ARG A 282 -4.76 -5.22 3.12
N LYS A 283 -3.88 -5.44 2.11
CA LYS A 283 -2.88 -6.52 2.08
C LYS A 283 -2.00 -6.52 3.33
N TYR A 284 -1.60 -5.36 3.85
CA TYR A 284 -0.80 -5.29 5.08
C TYR A 284 -1.59 -4.91 6.34
N GLU A 285 -2.92 -4.91 6.26
CA GLU A 285 -3.85 -4.71 7.38
C GLU A 285 -3.60 -3.43 8.19
N ILE A 286 -3.14 -2.37 7.51
CA ILE A 286 -2.64 -1.15 8.13
C ILE A 286 -3.69 -0.51 9.06
N SER A 287 -4.94 -0.43 8.61
CA SER A 287 -6.03 0.13 9.42
C SER A 287 -6.27 -0.66 10.72
N ARG A 288 -6.13 -1.99 10.67
CA ARG A 288 -6.23 -2.85 11.87
C ARG A 288 -5.04 -2.59 12.79
N LEU A 289 -3.83 -2.59 12.24
CA LEU A 289 -2.60 -2.38 13.00
C LEU A 289 -2.55 -1.00 13.68
N ILE A 290 -3.00 0.06 13.00
CA ILE A 290 -3.09 1.41 13.59
C ILE A 290 -4.04 1.43 14.79
N MET A 291 -5.20 0.79 14.66
CA MET A 291 -6.20 0.73 15.73
C MET A 291 -5.70 -0.05 16.95
N GLU A 292 -4.95 -1.11 16.72
CA GLU A 292 -4.39 -1.95 17.79
C GLU A 292 -3.08 -1.40 18.37
N CYS A 293 -2.42 -0.44 17.70
CA CYS A 293 -1.14 0.12 18.13
C CYS A 293 -1.31 1.16 19.27
N PRO A 294 -0.87 0.86 20.51
CA PRO A 294 -1.04 1.79 21.64
C PRO A 294 -0.16 3.04 21.52
N SER A 295 0.93 2.95 20.75
CA SER A 295 1.96 3.99 20.69
C SER A 295 1.52 5.23 19.89
N ILE A 296 0.54 5.08 18.99
CA ILE A 296 0.10 6.16 18.10
C ILE A 296 -1.36 6.56 18.30
N THR A 297 -1.99 6.18 19.42
CA THR A 297 -3.42 6.45 19.68
C THR A 297 -3.80 7.92 19.49
N LYS A 298 -2.88 8.87 19.76
CA LYS A 298 -3.11 10.31 19.55
C LYS A 298 -3.24 10.72 18.08
N TYR A 299 -2.68 9.95 17.16
CA TYR A 299 -2.63 10.23 15.72
C TYR A 299 -3.42 9.20 14.89
N ALA A 300 -3.82 8.09 15.50
CA ALA A 300 -4.51 6.98 14.86
C ALA A 300 -5.76 7.42 14.10
N ASP A 301 -6.62 8.26 14.71
CA ASP A 301 -7.86 8.73 14.06
C ASP A 301 -7.58 9.49 12.76
N LYS A 302 -6.55 10.34 12.75
CA LYS A 302 -6.16 11.11 11.56
C LYS A 302 -5.67 10.19 10.44
N LEU A 303 -4.82 9.23 10.77
CA LEU A 303 -4.29 8.27 9.79
C LEU A 303 -5.41 7.37 9.24
N LEU A 304 -6.30 6.87 10.11
CA LEU A 304 -7.45 6.08 9.70
C LEU A 304 -8.39 6.88 8.80
N GLN A 305 -8.59 8.17 9.06
CA GLN A 305 -9.41 9.03 8.21
C GLN A 305 -8.76 9.23 6.82
N GLN A 306 -7.44 9.42 6.75
CA GLN A 306 -6.73 9.53 5.49
C GLN A 306 -6.82 8.24 4.66
N ILE A 307 -6.60 7.08 5.30
CA ILE A 307 -6.74 5.79 4.63
C ILE A 307 -8.18 5.58 4.16
N ALA A 308 -9.18 5.91 5.00
CA ALA A 308 -10.59 5.79 4.62
C ALA A 308 -10.96 6.67 3.42
N GLN A 309 -10.37 7.86 3.29
CA GLN A 309 -10.59 8.71 2.13
C GLN A 309 -9.99 8.09 0.86
N ILE A 310 -8.73 7.64 0.92
CA ILE A 310 -8.05 6.98 -0.20
C ILE A 310 -8.84 5.74 -0.65
N GLU A 311 -9.29 4.91 0.30
CA GLU A 311 -10.09 3.73 -0.01
C GLU A 311 -11.47 4.07 -0.56
N ALA A 312 -12.14 5.10 -0.05
CA ALA A 312 -13.45 5.50 -0.55
C ALA A 312 -13.36 5.90 -2.03
N GLU A 313 -12.36 6.71 -2.40
CA GLU A 313 -12.12 7.12 -3.78
C GLU A 313 -11.81 5.92 -4.68
N ALA A 314 -10.96 5.00 -4.22
CA ALA A 314 -10.54 3.84 -5.00
C ALA A 314 -11.62 2.76 -5.19
N TYR A 315 -12.48 2.55 -4.18
CA TYR A 315 -13.43 1.44 -4.15
C TYR A 315 -14.89 1.86 -4.32
N THR A 316 -15.18 3.12 -4.67
CA THR A 316 -16.54 3.62 -4.91
C THR A 316 -17.33 2.75 -5.89
N ILE A 317 -16.70 2.29 -6.99
CA ILE A 317 -17.37 1.45 -8.00
C ILE A 317 -17.79 0.09 -7.39
N ASN A 318 -16.94 -0.51 -6.57
CA ASN A 318 -17.24 -1.78 -5.91
C ASN A 318 -18.41 -1.61 -4.93
N ASP A 319 -18.43 -0.52 -4.16
CA ASP A 319 -19.53 -0.24 -3.22
C ASP A 319 -20.87 -0.08 -3.95
N ILE A 320 -20.86 0.59 -5.11
CA ILE A 320 -22.05 0.71 -5.97
C ILE A 320 -22.47 -0.65 -6.54
N GLU A 321 -21.53 -1.50 -6.96
CA GLU A 321 -21.84 -2.84 -7.49
C GLU A 321 -22.50 -3.71 -6.40
N VAL A 322 -21.97 -3.69 -5.18
CA VAL A 322 -22.54 -4.41 -4.02
C VAL A 322 -23.94 -3.91 -3.71
N PHE A 323 -24.14 -2.59 -3.65
CA PHE A 323 -25.45 -2.00 -3.43
C PHE A 323 -26.47 -2.43 -4.50
N ASN A 324 -26.09 -2.38 -5.78
CA ASN A 324 -26.97 -2.76 -6.88
C ASN A 324 -27.39 -4.24 -6.82
N GLN A 325 -26.50 -5.12 -6.35
CA GLN A 325 -26.80 -6.53 -6.18
C GLN A 325 -27.74 -6.79 -5.00
N ILE A 326 -27.52 -6.12 -3.86
CA ILE A 326 -28.44 -6.14 -2.72
C ILE A 326 -29.81 -5.63 -3.17
N ASN A 327 -29.85 -4.53 -3.91
CA ASN A 327 -31.09 -3.96 -4.41
C ASN A 327 -31.84 -4.94 -5.33
N LYS A 328 -31.15 -5.54 -6.31
CA LYS A 328 -31.74 -6.55 -7.20
C LYS A 328 -32.34 -7.72 -6.41
N TYR A 329 -31.71 -8.14 -5.31
CA TYR A 329 -32.26 -9.16 -4.43
C TYR A 329 -33.55 -8.70 -3.75
N THR A 330 -33.63 -7.43 -3.32
CA THR A 330 -34.84 -6.83 -2.72
C THR A 330 -36.02 -6.70 -3.70
N GLU A 331 -35.72 -6.51 -4.99
CA GLU A 331 -36.73 -6.43 -6.05
C GLU A 331 -37.32 -7.81 -6.36
N LEU A 332 -36.48 -8.84 -6.36
CA LEU A 332 -36.87 -10.22 -6.64
C LEU A 332 -37.64 -10.87 -5.48
N THR A 333 -37.50 -10.35 -4.26
CA THR A 333 -38.14 -10.87 -3.05
C THR A 333 -39.29 -9.96 -2.59
N ASN A 334 -40.50 -10.50 -2.54
CA ASN A 334 -41.68 -9.80 -2.02
C ASN A 334 -41.87 -9.98 -0.51
N GLN A 335 -40.95 -10.69 0.16
CA GLN A 335 -40.98 -10.85 1.61
C GLN A 335 -40.03 -9.85 2.27
N PRO A 336 -40.46 -9.18 3.35
CA PRO A 336 -39.57 -8.35 4.16
C PRO A 336 -38.51 -9.25 4.80
N LEU A 337 -37.25 -9.03 4.43
CA LEU A 337 -36.10 -9.66 5.06
C LEU A 337 -35.46 -8.62 5.95
N ASP A 338 -35.64 -8.75 7.27
CA ASP A 338 -35.14 -7.78 8.27
C ASP A 338 -33.65 -7.49 8.07
N ASP A 339 -32.87 -8.53 7.75
CA ASP A 339 -31.43 -8.45 7.49
C ASP A 339 -31.09 -7.50 6.33
N VAL A 340 -31.92 -7.52 5.28
CA VAL A 340 -31.74 -6.67 4.11
C VAL A 340 -32.07 -5.22 4.44
N TYR A 341 -33.08 -4.98 5.27
CA TYR A 341 -33.40 -3.62 5.71
C TYR A 341 -32.38 -3.05 6.69
N GLU A 342 -31.79 -3.89 7.55
CA GLU A 342 -30.65 -3.50 8.39
C GLU A 342 -29.48 -3.03 7.51
N VAL A 343 -29.14 -3.79 6.47
CA VAL A 343 -28.09 -3.40 5.49
C VAL A 343 -28.45 -2.12 4.71
N LEU A 344 -29.68 -1.98 4.23
CA LEU A 344 -30.11 -0.76 3.52
C LEU A 344 -30.14 0.46 4.45
N SER A 345 -30.50 0.28 5.72
CA SER A 345 -30.48 1.37 6.71
C SER A 345 -29.06 1.88 6.95
N TYR A 346 -28.07 0.98 6.96
CA TYR A 346 -26.66 1.34 7.07
C TYR A 346 -26.23 2.27 5.90
N TYR A 347 -26.52 1.89 4.66
CA TYR A 347 -26.20 2.72 3.49
C TYR A 347 -26.92 4.08 3.53
N LEU A 348 -28.18 4.11 3.97
CA LEU A 348 -28.94 5.35 4.08
C LEU A 348 -28.33 6.30 5.13
N ILE A 349 -27.90 5.78 6.27
CA ILE A 349 -27.40 6.59 7.40
C ILE A 349 -25.94 7.01 7.19
N LYS A 350 -25.10 6.16 6.59
CA LYS A 350 -23.66 6.39 6.47
C LYS A 350 -23.22 6.95 5.12
N ASP A 351 -23.85 6.52 4.02
CA ASP A 351 -23.39 6.79 2.65
C ASP A 351 -24.51 7.42 1.80
N SER A 352 -25.25 8.36 2.40
CA SER A 352 -26.59 8.75 1.95
C SER A 352 -26.65 9.36 0.55
N GLU A 353 -25.65 10.09 0.07
CA GLU A 353 -25.84 10.94 -1.12
C GLU A 353 -26.15 10.17 -2.40
N ILE A 354 -25.56 8.98 -2.58
CA ILE A 354 -25.71 8.18 -3.80
C ILE A 354 -26.94 7.27 -3.70
N TYR A 355 -27.21 6.72 -2.52
CA TYR A 355 -28.19 5.63 -2.35
C TYR A 355 -29.55 6.08 -1.80
N ARG A 356 -29.63 7.29 -1.22
CA ARG A 356 -30.78 7.77 -0.44
C ARG A 356 -32.10 7.67 -1.18
N ASP A 357 -32.19 8.24 -2.37
CA ASP A 357 -33.48 8.33 -3.09
C ASP A 357 -34.03 6.95 -3.44
N HIS A 358 -33.14 6.00 -3.74
CA HIS A 358 -33.53 4.63 -4.03
C HIS A 358 -33.97 3.88 -2.78
N ILE A 359 -33.20 3.97 -1.69
CA ILE A 359 -33.53 3.30 -0.42
C ILE A 359 -34.84 3.83 0.15
N ILE A 360 -35.09 5.14 0.07
CA ILE A 360 -36.36 5.75 0.51
C ILE A 360 -37.53 5.17 -0.27
N LYS A 361 -37.41 4.99 -1.59
CA LYS A 361 -38.47 4.36 -2.40
C LYS A 361 -38.73 2.93 -1.97
N VAL A 362 -37.69 2.14 -1.72
CA VAL A 362 -37.84 0.78 -1.18
C VAL A 362 -38.60 0.80 0.15
N PHE A 363 -38.25 1.72 1.06
CA PHE A 363 -38.93 1.87 2.35
C PHE A 363 -40.37 2.39 2.23
N LEU A 364 -40.68 3.18 1.20
CA LEU A 364 -42.05 3.62 0.89
C LEU A 364 -42.92 2.49 0.34
N GLU A 365 -42.39 1.67 -0.56
CA GLU A 365 -43.14 0.64 -1.28
C GLU A 365 -43.33 -0.65 -0.47
N LYS A 366 -42.33 -1.04 0.33
CA LYS A 366 -42.36 -2.33 1.03
C LYS A 366 -43.16 -2.25 2.35
N PRO A 367 -43.78 -3.38 2.78
CA PRO A 367 -44.62 -3.43 3.97
C PRO A 367 -43.77 -3.53 5.25
N ILE A 368 -43.23 -2.40 5.69
CA ILE A 368 -42.38 -2.28 6.88
C ILE A 368 -43.21 -1.74 8.05
N THR A 369 -43.05 -2.37 9.20
CA THR A 369 -43.75 -2.05 10.45
C THR A 369 -43.12 -0.85 11.16
N TYR A 370 -43.89 -0.22 12.04
CA TYR A 370 -43.39 0.89 12.87
C TYR A 370 -42.17 0.46 13.72
N VAL A 371 -42.24 -0.70 14.36
CA VAL A 371 -41.16 -1.24 15.20
C VAL A 371 -39.86 -1.41 14.40
N GLN A 372 -39.94 -1.89 13.16
CA GLN A 372 -38.78 -1.99 12.28
C GLN A 372 -38.19 -0.60 11.96
N PHE A 373 -39.01 0.40 11.61
CA PHE A 373 -38.51 1.76 11.33
C PHE A 373 -37.78 2.38 12.53
N VAL A 374 -38.27 2.14 13.75
CA VAL A 374 -37.62 2.60 14.99
C VAL A 374 -36.31 1.87 15.22
N ASN A 375 -36.31 0.54 15.15
CA ASN A 375 -35.11 -0.27 15.37
C ASN A 375 -34.00 0.01 14.35
N LEU A 376 -34.38 0.34 13.11
CA LEU A 376 -33.47 0.70 12.03
C LEU A 376 -32.98 2.16 12.09
N GLY A 377 -33.45 2.97 13.04
CA GLY A 377 -33.03 4.37 13.19
C GLY A 377 -33.49 5.30 12.06
N ILE A 378 -34.44 4.87 11.22
CA ILE A 378 -34.88 5.61 10.03
C ILE A 378 -35.63 6.89 10.43
N GLU A 379 -36.46 6.83 11.48
CA GLU A 379 -37.19 8.00 11.97
C GLU A 379 -36.22 9.09 12.45
N GLU A 380 -35.18 8.71 13.21
CA GLU A 380 -34.17 9.65 13.71
C GLU A 380 -33.37 10.28 12.56
N PHE A 381 -32.92 9.46 11.60
CA PHE A 381 -32.22 9.93 10.40
C PHE A 381 -33.04 10.97 9.61
N LEU A 382 -34.32 10.69 9.36
CA LEU A 382 -35.19 11.60 8.61
C LEU A 382 -35.41 12.93 9.36
N LEU A 383 -35.53 12.88 10.69
CA LEU A 383 -35.66 14.08 11.52
C LEU A 383 -34.41 14.96 11.46
N GLN A 384 -33.22 14.35 11.57
CA GLN A 384 -31.92 15.03 11.58
C GLN A 384 -31.49 15.55 10.20
N SER A 385 -32.04 15.01 9.12
CA SER A 385 -31.72 15.44 7.76
C SER A 385 -32.13 16.89 7.49
N LEU A 386 -31.18 17.74 7.10
CA LEU A 386 -31.40 19.17 6.83
C LEU A 386 -32.20 19.40 5.54
N ASP A 387 -31.85 18.68 4.47
CA ASP A 387 -32.50 18.78 3.16
C ASP A 387 -33.46 17.61 2.94
N LYS A 388 -34.75 17.86 3.18
CA LYS A 388 -35.81 16.85 3.02
C LYS A 388 -36.39 16.89 1.61
N THR A 389 -36.30 15.78 0.89
CA THR A 389 -36.99 15.60 -0.39
C THR A 389 -38.47 15.29 -0.17
N ASP A 390 -39.29 15.42 -1.22
CA ASP A 390 -40.72 15.05 -1.15
C ASP A 390 -40.88 13.60 -0.71
N ASP A 391 -40.08 12.67 -1.24
CA ASP A 391 -40.13 11.25 -0.88
C ASP A 391 -39.78 11.02 0.61
N MET A 392 -38.83 11.78 1.18
CA MET A 392 -38.55 11.75 2.62
C MET A 392 -39.76 12.20 3.45
N MET A 393 -40.44 13.26 3.01
CA MET A 393 -41.64 13.74 3.68
C MET A 393 -42.78 12.72 3.62
N HIS A 394 -42.95 12.04 2.49
CA HIS A 394 -43.91 10.94 2.37
C HIS A 394 -43.55 9.76 3.29
N LEU A 395 -42.26 9.43 3.42
CA LEU A 395 -41.82 8.36 4.30
C LEU A 395 -42.04 8.72 5.77
N MET A 396 -41.77 9.97 6.17
CA MET A 396 -42.10 10.46 7.51
C MET A 396 -43.61 10.36 7.80
N HIS A 397 -44.47 10.73 6.84
CA HIS A 397 -45.91 10.60 7.00
C HIS A 397 -46.34 9.12 7.12
N LYS A 398 -45.76 8.22 6.32
CA LYS A 398 -45.99 6.77 6.43
C LYS A 398 -45.66 6.26 7.85
N ILE A 399 -44.49 6.64 8.39
CA ILE A 399 -44.06 6.26 9.73
C ILE A 399 -45.05 6.79 10.80
N GLN A 400 -45.52 8.03 10.68
CA GLN A 400 -46.50 8.61 11.61
C GLN A 400 -47.86 7.90 11.59
N CYS A 401 -48.35 7.53 10.40
CA CYS A 401 -49.59 6.75 10.28
C CYS A 401 -49.44 5.37 10.96
N LEU A 402 -48.31 4.71 10.76
CA LEU A 402 -48.01 3.41 11.37
C LEU A 402 -47.90 3.53 12.90
N ARG A 403 -47.26 4.58 13.42
CA ARG A 403 -47.19 4.87 14.86
C ARG A 403 -48.57 5.00 15.50
N THR A 404 -49.43 5.81 14.89
CA THR A 404 -50.80 6.04 15.39
C THR A 404 -51.61 4.74 15.42
N SER A 405 -51.36 3.85 14.46
CA SER A 405 -52.04 2.55 14.38
C SER A 405 -51.50 1.58 15.44
N HIS A 406 -50.20 1.60 15.71
CA HIS A 406 -49.55 0.80 16.74
C HIS A 406 -49.96 1.22 18.16
N ASP A 407 -50.04 2.53 18.45
CA ASP A 407 -50.42 3.01 19.78
C ASP A 407 -51.86 2.58 20.14
N VAL A 408 -52.77 2.56 19.15
CA VAL A 408 -54.15 2.08 19.32
C VAL A 408 -54.23 0.57 19.56
N GLU A 409 -53.34 -0.23 18.97
CA GLU A 409 -53.27 -1.69 19.19
C GLU A 409 -52.66 -2.07 20.55
N MET A 410 -51.89 -1.18 21.18
CA MET A 410 -51.29 -1.40 22.51
C MET A 410 -52.19 -0.95 23.68
N ASP A 411 -53.14 -0.06 23.43
CA ASP A 411 -54.10 0.43 24.43
C ASP A 411 -55.38 -0.44 24.53
N VAL A 412 -55.47 -1.53 23.76
CA VAL A 412 -56.54 -2.55 23.78
C VAL A 412 -56.02 -3.84 24.42
#